data_AF-A0A972QQS3-F1
#
_entry.id   AF-A0A972QQS3-F1
#
_cell.length_a   1.000
_cell.length_b   1.000
_cell.length_c   1.000
_cell.angle_alpha   90.00
_cell.angle_beta   90.00
_cell.angle_gamma   90.00
#
_symmetry.space_group_name_H-M   'P 1'
#
loop_
_entity.id
_entity.type
_entity.pdbx_description
1 polymer ?
#
loop_
_entity_poly.entity_id
_entity_poly.type
_entity_poly.pdbx_seq_one_letter_code
_entity_poly.pdbx_strand_id
1 'polypeptide(L)'
;MKYFRLASLASLLFVFCLVAFMSLWVNAEQNEDKNVCFRWAFGAMVGPVSDRRLVAITRDTTLKTGDQLKMLVELKKKCFVYLIYHSAQDEMHMLFPYKVQQFTLDYETLKKYYIPQDEKWFELDEDAGQETFYLLASAQRLIGLEALLGKYKSAEAVKKRGLVKQVLAEIRKIKNQYRRFTTPAERPVPIGGSVRGVTKDKVIHFPDIDPIAAKVNATNFYSRTFTIEHQ
;
A
#
# COMPACT_ATOMS: atom_id res chain seq x y z
N MET A 1 -31.39 -59.41 -34.65
CA MET A 1 -31.90 -58.21 -33.95
C MET A 1 -31.40 -58.01 -32.50
N LYS A 2 -30.37 -58.73 -32.00
CA LYS A 2 -29.84 -58.50 -30.64
C LYS A 2 -28.61 -57.58 -30.59
N TYR A 3 -27.80 -57.54 -31.64
CA TYR A 3 -26.56 -56.74 -31.69
C TYR A 3 -26.79 -55.23 -31.90
N PHE A 4 -27.93 -54.82 -32.47
CA PHE A 4 -28.23 -53.42 -32.74
C PHE A 4 -28.61 -52.63 -31.47
N ARG A 5 -29.17 -53.31 -30.45
CA ARG A 5 -29.56 -52.68 -29.18
C ARG A 5 -28.38 -52.49 -28.21
N LEU A 6 -27.34 -53.33 -28.28
CA LEU A 6 -26.14 -53.15 -27.45
C LEU A 6 -25.27 -51.98 -27.93
N ALA A 7 -25.16 -51.74 -29.25
CA ALA A 7 -24.38 -50.64 -29.80
C ALA A 7 -24.96 -49.26 -29.43
N SER A 8 -26.29 -49.15 -29.36
CA SER A 8 -26.99 -47.92 -28.98
C SER A 8 -26.80 -47.56 -27.50
N LEU A 9 -26.81 -48.53 -26.59
CA LEU A 9 -26.56 -48.30 -25.16
C LEU A 9 -25.11 -47.91 -24.88
N ALA A 10 -24.14 -48.53 -25.56
CA ALA A 10 -22.73 -48.17 -25.42
C ALA A 10 -22.43 -46.75 -25.92
N SER A 11 -23.09 -46.32 -27.00
CA SER A 11 -22.94 -44.96 -27.54
C SER A 11 -23.55 -43.89 -26.62
N LEU A 12 -24.71 -44.17 -26.00
CA LEU A 12 -25.31 -43.24 -25.03
C LEU A 12 -24.45 -43.08 -23.76
N LEU A 13 -23.84 -44.17 -23.27
CA LEU A 13 -22.93 -44.15 -22.12
C LEU A 13 -21.62 -43.42 -22.43
N PHE A 14 -21.11 -43.54 -23.66
CA PHE A 14 -19.91 -42.84 -24.09
C PHE A 14 -20.13 -41.33 -24.23
N VAL A 15 -21.29 -40.91 -24.76
CA VAL A 15 -21.68 -39.49 -24.82
C VAL A 15 -21.94 -38.93 -23.42
N PHE A 16 -22.58 -39.69 -22.52
CA PHE A 16 -22.78 -39.26 -21.14
C PHE A 16 -21.46 -39.12 -20.37
N CYS A 17 -20.48 -40.02 -20.57
CA CYS A 17 -19.13 -39.88 -20.03
C CYS A 17 -18.40 -38.66 -20.60
N LEU A 18 -18.55 -38.33 -21.89
CA LEU A 18 -17.94 -37.14 -22.50
C LEU A 18 -18.52 -35.83 -21.95
N VAL A 19 -19.83 -35.78 -21.68
CA VAL A 19 -20.49 -34.60 -21.07
C VAL A 19 -20.15 -34.49 -19.57
N ALA A 20 -20.02 -35.62 -18.86
CA ALA A 20 -19.56 -35.66 -17.48
C ALA A 20 -18.07 -35.28 -17.35
N PHE A 21 -17.23 -35.63 -18.32
CA PHE A 21 -15.81 -35.25 -18.34
C PHE A 21 -15.61 -33.76 -18.68
N MET A 22 -16.45 -33.19 -19.56
CA MET A 22 -16.45 -31.74 -19.83
C MET A 22 -16.93 -30.90 -18.64
N SER A 23 -17.82 -31.43 -17.80
CA SER A 23 -18.29 -30.72 -16.60
C SER A 23 -17.33 -30.83 -15.40
N LEU A 24 -16.29 -31.68 -15.48
CA LEU A 24 -15.23 -31.78 -14.46
C LEU A 24 -14.04 -30.85 -14.71
N TRP A 25 -14.06 -30.06 -15.80
CA TRP A 25 -13.04 -29.06 -16.12
C TRP A 25 -13.57 -27.62 -15.94
N VAL A 26 -14.45 -27.39 -14.97
CA VAL A 26 -14.71 -26.03 -14.46
C VAL A 26 -14.69 -26.07 -12.94
N ASN A 27 -13.61 -26.61 -12.39
CA ASN A 27 -13.04 -26.00 -11.20
C ASN A 27 -11.80 -25.27 -11.71
N ALA A 28 -12.04 -24.10 -12.32
CA ALA A 28 -11.02 -23.08 -12.35
C ALA A 28 -10.60 -22.91 -10.89
N GLU A 29 -9.39 -23.38 -10.58
CA GLU A 29 -8.67 -23.03 -9.37
C GLU A 29 -8.88 -21.51 -9.22
N GLN A 30 -9.66 -21.08 -8.24
CA GLN A 30 -9.71 -19.69 -7.81
C GLN A 30 -8.35 -19.38 -7.20
N ASN A 31 -7.31 -19.39 -8.03
CA ASN A 31 -6.16 -18.54 -7.83
C ASN A 31 -6.74 -17.13 -8.01
N GLU A 32 -7.30 -16.58 -6.92
CA GLU A 32 -7.33 -15.14 -6.75
C GLU A 32 -5.90 -14.70 -6.98
N ASP A 33 -5.61 -14.24 -8.19
CA ASP A 33 -4.26 -13.94 -8.60
C ASP A 33 -3.85 -12.68 -7.83
N LYS A 34 -3.26 -12.88 -6.64
CA LYS A 34 -2.85 -11.81 -5.74
C LYS A 34 -1.74 -11.04 -6.43
N ASN A 35 -2.15 -10.01 -7.15
CA ASN A 35 -1.36 -9.20 -8.05
C ASN A 35 -0.83 -7.93 -7.38
N VAL A 36 -1.32 -7.61 -6.17
CA VAL A 36 -0.74 -6.58 -5.30
C VAL A 36 0.08 -7.25 -4.20
N CYS A 37 1.41 -7.18 -4.30
CA CYS A 37 2.31 -7.77 -3.31
C CYS A 37 3.56 -6.88 -3.11
N PHE A 38 3.71 -6.35 -1.91
CA PHE A 38 4.82 -5.47 -1.54
C PHE A 38 5.09 -5.57 -0.03
N ARG A 39 6.25 -5.11 0.41
CA ARG A 39 6.55 -4.83 1.82
C ARG A 39 6.51 -3.34 2.04
N TRP A 40 6.06 -2.93 3.22
CA TRP A 40 6.05 -1.54 3.59
C TRP A 40 6.31 -1.35 5.09
N ALA A 41 6.92 -0.23 5.45
CA ALA A 41 7.09 0.18 6.84
C ALA A 41 6.73 1.66 6.99
N PHE A 42 6.29 2.03 8.18
CA PHE A 42 6.15 3.41 8.62
C PHE A 42 6.59 3.48 10.07
N GLY A 43 7.68 4.18 10.31
CA GLY A 43 8.26 4.36 11.63
C GLY A 43 8.48 5.82 11.95
N ALA A 44 8.54 6.09 13.25
CA ALA A 44 8.95 7.38 13.78
C ALA A 44 10.12 7.23 14.76
N MET A 45 11.05 8.17 14.71
CA MET A 45 11.99 8.41 15.80
C MET A 45 11.33 9.38 16.78
N VAL A 46 11.03 8.88 17.97
CA VAL A 46 10.36 9.63 19.04
C VAL A 46 11.28 9.87 20.22
N GLY A 47 11.03 10.97 20.93
CA GLY A 47 11.71 11.30 22.18
C GLY A 47 12.88 12.27 22.02
N PRO A 48 13.53 12.65 23.14
CA PRO A 48 14.59 13.65 23.13
C PRO A 48 15.80 13.15 22.35
N VAL A 49 16.61 14.07 21.82
CA VAL A 49 17.81 13.76 21.02
C VAL A 49 18.75 12.76 21.73
N SER A 50 18.82 12.80 23.06
CA SER A 50 19.65 11.91 23.88
C SER A 50 19.11 10.48 24.07
N ASP A 51 17.83 10.22 23.77
CA ASP A 51 17.17 8.92 23.93
C ASP A 51 16.08 8.73 22.86
N ARG A 52 16.44 8.93 21.59
CA ARG A 52 15.52 8.71 20.47
C ARG A 52 15.26 7.21 20.27
N ARG A 53 14.00 6.85 20.08
CA ARG A 53 13.56 5.46 19.89
C ARG A 53 12.78 5.31 18.60
N LEU A 54 13.07 4.24 17.86
CA LEU A 54 12.25 3.86 16.71
C LEU A 54 10.97 3.18 17.17
N VAL A 55 9.82 3.71 16.75
CA VAL A 55 8.49 3.14 16.95
C VAL A 55 7.79 2.94 15.62
N ALA A 56 7.03 1.85 15.46
CA ALA A 56 6.19 1.67 14.29
C ALA A 56 4.93 2.53 14.41
N ILE A 57 4.56 3.22 13.34
CA ILE A 57 3.34 4.01 13.28
C ILE A 57 2.14 3.10 13.02
N THR A 58 1.13 3.25 13.86
CA THR A 58 -0.16 2.56 13.73
C THR A 58 -1.27 3.58 13.46
N ARG A 59 -2.54 3.18 13.45
CA ARG A 59 -3.63 4.03 12.93
C ARG A 59 -3.83 5.33 13.71
N ASP A 60 -3.57 5.32 15.01
CA ASP A 60 -3.87 6.43 15.94
C ASP A 60 -2.63 6.72 16.79
N THR A 61 -1.60 7.30 16.16
CA THR A 61 -0.33 7.61 16.85
C THR A 61 -0.26 9.09 17.18
N THR A 62 0.11 9.43 18.41
CA THR A 62 0.42 10.81 18.79
C THR A 62 1.92 11.03 18.67
N LEU A 63 2.32 12.08 17.96
CA LEU A 63 3.71 12.50 17.80
C LEU A 63 3.86 13.97 18.17
N LYS A 64 5.10 14.37 18.49
CA LYS A 64 5.41 15.74 18.87
C LYS A 64 6.19 16.46 17.79
N THR A 65 6.13 17.79 17.79
CA THR A 65 7.09 18.61 17.04
C THR A 65 8.53 18.15 17.27
N GLY A 66 9.30 18.00 16.19
CA GLY A 66 10.67 17.48 16.18
C GLY A 66 10.79 15.96 16.14
N ASP A 67 9.70 15.20 16.33
CA ASP A 67 9.68 13.77 16.01
C ASP A 67 9.83 13.58 14.50
N GLN A 68 10.46 12.47 14.11
CA GLN A 68 10.89 12.27 12.73
C GLN A 68 10.30 11.01 12.11
N LEU A 69 9.83 11.09 10.87
CA LEU A 69 9.14 10.03 10.15
C LEU A 69 9.99 9.43 9.02
N LYS A 70 9.88 8.12 8.84
CA LYS A 70 10.45 7.38 7.71
C LYS A 70 9.51 6.27 7.26
N MET A 71 9.41 6.08 5.96
CA MET A 71 8.68 4.98 5.35
C MET A 71 9.55 4.19 4.39
N LEU A 72 9.17 2.94 4.17
CA LEU A 72 9.81 2.04 3.22
C LEU A 72 8.72 1.43 2.33
N VAL A 73 9.00 1.33 1.04
CA VAL A 73 8.22 0.53 0.08
C VAL A 73 9.18 -0.40 -0.65
N GLU A 74 8.86 -1.70 -0.72
CA GLU A 74 9.62 -2.68 -1.48
C GLU A 74 8.66 -3.59 -2.25
N LEU A 75 8.65 -3.52 -3.58
CA LEU A 75 7.72 -4.29 -4.40
C LEU A 75 8.15 -5.75 -4.46
N LYS A 76 7.22 -6.68 -4.22
CA LYS A 76 7.46 -8.13 -4.39
C LYS A 76 6.86 -8.68 -5.67
N LYS A 77 5.82 -8.03 -6.19
CA LYS A 77 5.28 -8.19 -7.54
C LYS A 77 5.08 -6.79 -8.15
N LYS A 78 4.98 -6.72 -9.47
CA LYS A 78 4.70 -5.46 -10.17
C LYS A 78 3.27 -5.01 -9.84
N CYS A 79 3.16 -3.95 -9.04
CA CYS A 79 1.92 -3.24 -8.72
C CYS A 79 2.25 -1.76 -8.46
N PHE A 80 1.26 -0.88 -8.52
CA PHE A 80 1.43 0.57 -8.36
C PHE A 80 1.11 0.99 -6.93
N VAL A 81 2.12 1.46 -6.20
CA VAL A 81 1.98 1.95 -4.82
C VAL A 81 2.01 3.47 -4.81
N TYR A 82 1.09 4.07 -4.06
CA TYR A 82 0.94 5.50 -3.86
C TYR A 82 0.95 5.78 -2.37
N LEU A 83 1.81 6.70 -1.93
CA LEU A 83 1.80 7.26 -0.59
C LEU A 83 1.52 8.75 -0.71
N ILE A 84 0.38 9.18 -0.18
CA ILE A 84 -0.09 10.56 -0.24
C ILE A 84 -0.20 11.08 1.18
N TYR A 85 0.39 12.24 1.44
CA TYR A 85 0.31 12.97 2.69
C TYR A 85 -0.64 14.14 2.53
N HIS A 86 -1.53 14.33 3.51
CA HIS A 86 -2.44 15.45 3.65
C HIS A 86 -2.18 16.09 5.01
N SER A 87 -1.70 17.33 4.99
CA SER A 87 -1.25 18.01 6.20
C SER A 87 -2.39 18.62 7.01
N ALA A 88 -2.11 18.97 8.26
CA ALA A 88 -3.02 19.74 9.11
C ALA A 88 -3.46 21.08 8.47
N GLN A 89 -2.61 21.70 7.64
CA GLN A 89 -2.85 22.96 6.92
C GLN A 89 -3.59 22.78 5.59
N ASP A 90 -4.13 21.58 5.32
CA ASP A 90 -4.81 21.22 4.08
C ASP A 90 -3.89 21.18 2.85
N GLU A 91 -2.58 20.99 3.05
CA GLU A 91 -1.63 20.76 1.96
C GLU A 91 -1.57 19.29 1.58
N MET A 92 -1.34 19.00 0.29
CA MET A 92 -1.29 17.64 -0.22
C MET A 92 0.03 17.34 -0.93
N HIS A 93 0.65 16.22 -0.60
CA HIS A 93 1.93 15.80 -1.15
C HIS A 93 1.88 14.34 -1.58
N MET A 94 2.31 14.05 -2.81
CA MET A 94 2.59 12.67 -3.22
C MET A 94 4.02 12.33 -2.80
N LEU A 95 4.16 11.54 -1.74
CA LEU A 95 5.46 11.13 -1.19
C LEU A 95 6.04 9.93 -1.95
N PHE A 96 5.19 9.05 -2.47
CA PHE A 96 5.58 7.93 -3.33
C PHE A 96 4.51 7.68 -4.42
N PRO A 97 4.89 7.36 -5.67
CA PRO A 97 6.26 7.44 -6.20
C PRO A 97 6.80 8.89 -6.11
N TYR A 98 8.11 9.09 -6.14
CA TYR A 98 8.68 10.45 -6.03
C TYR A 98 8.24 11.34 -7.19
N LYS A 99 8.01 10.72 -8.36
CA LYS A 99 7.42 11.31 -9.55
C LYS A 99 6.59 10.24 -10.25
N VAL A 100 5.45 10.60 -10.87
CA VAL A 100 4.58 9.62 -11.56
C VAL A 100 5.32 8.88 -12.69
N GLN A 101 6.26 9.54 -13.38
CA GLN A 101 7.09 8.96 -14.43
C GLN A 101 7.98 7.81 -13.92
N GLN A 102 8.20 7.72 -12.61
CA GLN A 102 8.95 6.63 -12.01
C GLN A 102 8.37 5.27 -12.41
N PHE A 103 7.04 5.12 -12.46
CA PHE A 103 6.35 3.89 -12.85
C PHE A 103 6.75 3.33 -14.23
N THR A 104 7.31 4.17 -15.11
CA THR A 104 7.78 3.77 -16.44
C THR A 104 9.30 3.74 -16.57
N LEU A 105 10.03 4.48 -15.73
CA LEU A 105 11.47 4.73 -15.92
C LEU A 105 12.36 3.99 -14.90
N ASP A 106 12.00 4.00 -13.61
CA ASP A 106 12.81 3.45 -12.51
C ASP A 106 11.89 2.92 -11.39
N TYR A 107 11.12 1.89 -11.75
CA TYR A 107 10.17 1.24 -10.86
C TYR A 107 10.34 -0.27 -10.92
N GLU A 108 11.14 -0.77 -10.00
CA GLU A 108 11.70 -2.12 -9.99
C GLU A 108 11.18 -2.94 -8.82
N THR A 109 11.01 -4.23 -9.06
CA THR A 109 10.76 -5.21 -7.98
C THR A 109 12.01 -5.44 -7.15
N LEU A 110 11.84 -5.73 -5.86
CA LEU A 110 12.90 -6.02 -4.88
C LEU A 110 13.81 -4.83 -4.55
N LYS A 111 13.66 -3.69 -5.22
CA LYS A 111 14.29 -2.42 -4.82
C LYS A 111 13.59 -1.84 -3.61
N LYS A 112 14.37 -1.44 -2.60
CA LYS A 112 13.91 -0.72 -1.41
C LYS A 112 13.83 0.78 -1.71
N TYR A 113 12.64 1.34 -1.59
CA TYR A 113 12.39 2.77 -1.73
C TYR A 113 12.15 3.38 -0.34
N TYR A 114 13.15 4.09 0.18
CA TYR A 114 13.08 4.82 1.44
C TYR A 114 12.50 6.21 1.24
N ILE A 115 11.50 6.58 2.04
CA ILE A 115 10.76 7.84 1.93
C ILE A 115 10.88 8.59 3.26
N PRO A 116 11.50 9.79 3.30
CA PRO A 116 12.20 10.44 2.19
C PRO A 116 13.48 9.67 1.80
N GLN A 117 14.03 10.00 0.61
CA GLN A 117 15.16 9.29 0.00
C GLN A 117 16.42 9.29 0.89
N ASP A 118 17.28 8.29 0.65
CA ASP A 118 18.58 8.11 1.31
C ASP A 118 18.44 7.98 2.83
N GLU A 119 19.31 8.63 3.60
CA GLU A 119 19.31 8.59 5.07
C GLU A 119 18.41 9.68 5.70
N LYS A 120 17.68 10.45 4.91
CA LYS A 120 16.87 11.59 5.38
C LYS A 120 15.65 11.15 6.17
N TRP A 121 15.13 12.00 7.04
CA TRP A 121 13.85 11.80 7.72
C TRP A 121 12.98 13.04 7.52
N PHE A 122 11.66 12.87 7.48
CA PHE A 122 10.76 14.03 7.62
C PHE A 122 10.72 14.41 9.09
N GLU A 123 10.76 15.69 9.41
CA GLU A 123 10.59 16.19 10.77
C GLU A 123 9.24 16.88 10.85
N LEU A 124 8.47 16.59 11.91
CA LEU A 124 7.26 17.33 12.22
C LEU A 124 7.66 18.73 12.69
N ASP A 125 7.14 19.75 12.03
CA ASP A 125 7.44 21.15 12.32
C ASP A 125 6.47 21.72 13.38
N GLU A 126 6.42 23.04 13.52
CA GLU A 126 5.56 23.71 14.52
C GLU A 126 4.08 23.73 14.11
N ASP A 127 3.77 23.24 12.91
CA ASP A 127 2.46 23.33 12.27
C ASP A 127 1.57 22.15 12.74
N ALA A 128 1.30 22.11 14.05
CA ALA A 128 0.60 21.02 14.71
C ALA A 128 -0.86 20.82 14.24
N GLY A 129 -1.33 19.57 14.33
CA GLY A 129 -2.69 19.18 14.01
C GLY A 129 -2.81 17.75 13.53
N GLN A 130 -3.83 17.47 12.71
CA GLN A 130 -4.09 16.13 12.22
C GLN A 130 -3.35 15.85 10.91
N GLU A 131 -2.39 14.94 10.96
CA GLU A 131 -1.56 14.54 9.83
C GLU A 131 -2.04 13.21 9.23
N THR A 132 -2.45 13.20 7.96
CA THR A 132 -3.07 12.02 7.34
C THR A 132 -2.26 11.46 6.19
N PHE A 133 -1.96 10.16 6.25
CA PHE A 133 -1.24 9.43 5.21
C PHE A 133 -2.15 8.38 4.58
N TYR A 134 -2.31 8.44 3.26
CA TYR A 134 -3.03 7.46 2.46
C TYR A 134 -2.04 6.57 1.72
N LEU A 135 -1.94 5.32 2.16
CA LEU A 135 -1.22 4.27 1.45
C LEU A 135 -2.21 3.51 0.57
N LEU A 136 -2.02 3.59 -0.75
CA LEU A 136 -2.82 2.88 -1.74
C LEU A 136 -1.90 1.98 -2.56
N ALA A 137 -2.35 0.78 -2.89
CA ALA A 137 -1.67 -0.09 -3.83
C ALA A 137 -2.67 -0.73 -4.77
N SER A 138 -2.35 -0.79 -6.06
CA SER A 138 -3.26 -1.25 -7.10
C SER A 138 -2.53 -2.07 -8.16
N ALA A 139 -3.19 -3.09 -8.69
CA ALA A 139 -2.67 -3.86 -9.82
C ALA A 139 -2.58 -3.01 -11.10
N GLN A 140 -3.43 -2.00 -11.22
CA GLN A 140 -3.48 -1.07 -12.36
C GLN A 140 -3.23 0.37 -11.91
N ARG A 141 -2.69 1.19 -12.82
CA ARG A 141 -2.43 2.61 -12.53
C ARG A 141 -3.73 3.36 -12.23
N LEU A 142 -3.69 4.21 -11.21
CA LEU A 142 -4.79 5.07 -10.80
C LEU A 142 -4.73 6.39 -11.58
N ILE A 143 -4.88 6.34 -12.91
CA ILE A 143 -4.67 7.49 -13.81
C ILE A 143 -5.48 8.73 -13.43
N GLY A 144 -6.74 8.55 -12.99
CA GLY A 144 -7.58 9.66 -12.52
C GLY A 144 -7.00 10.38 -11.31
N LEU A 145 -6.49 9.62 -10.34
CA LEU A 145 -5.82 10.15 -9.14
C LEU A 145 -4.51 10.86 -9.51
N GLU A 146 -3.70 10.25 -10.36
CA GLU A 146 -2.44 10.82 -10.86
C GLU A 146 -2.68 12.18 -11.56
N ALA A 147 -3.72 12.27 -12.39
CA ALA A 147 -4.07 13.51 -13.08
C ALA A 147 -4.52 14.61 -12.09
N LEU A 148 -5.29 14.28 -11.06
CA LEU A 148 -5.71 15.24 -10.03
C LEU A 148 -4.52 15.74 -9.21
N LEU A 149 -3.62 14.85 -8.80
CA LEU A 149 -2.38 15.23 -8.09
C LEU A 149 -1.47 16.08 -8.96
N GLY A 150 -1.36 15.77 -10.26
CA GLY A 150 -0.63 16.60 -11.22
C GLY A 150 -1.22 18.00 -11.36
N LYS A 151 -2.55 18.11 -11.44
CA LYS A 151 -3.25 19.41 -11.44
C LYS A 151 -3.01 20.19 -10.16
N TYR A 152 -3.10 19.53 -8.99
CA TYR A 152 -2.83 20.16 -7.70
C TYR A 152 -1.41 20.74 -7.63
N LYS A 153 -0.41 19.96 -8.08
CA LYS A 153 1.00 20.38 -8.06
C LYS A 153 1.26 21.64 -8.89
N SER A 154 0.57 21.79 -10.03
CA SER A 154 0.74 22.92 -10.95
C SER A 154 -0.27 24.06 -10.71
N ALA A 155 -1.15 23.95 -9.73
CA ALA A 155 -2.20 24.94 -9.49
C ALA A 155 -1.73 26.11 -8.61
N GLU A 156 -2.31 27.28 -8.88
CA GLU A 156 -2.23 28.46 -8.01
C GLU A 156 -2.88 28.19 -6.65
N ALA A 157 -2.39 28.87 -5.61
CA ALA A 157 -2.83 28.68 -4.22
C ALA A 157 -4.36 28.75 -4.04
N VAL A 158 -5.03 29.69 -4.74
CA VAL A 158 -6.49 29.89 -4.67
C VAL A 158 -7.28 28.65 -5.11
N LYS A 159 -6.77 27.87 -6.06
CA LYS A 159 -7.44 26.68 -6.62
C LYS A 159 -7.09 25.40 -5.87
N LYS A 160 -6.00 25.38 -5.10
CA LYS A 160 -5.49 24.18 -4.41
C LYS A 160 -6.51 23.57 -3.46
N ARG A 161 -7.19 24.37 -2.63
CA ARG A 161 -8.22 23.88 -1.69
C ARG A 161 -9.35 23.11 -2.40
N GLY A 162 -9.79 23.60 -3.57
CA GLY A 162 -10.80 22.91 -4.38
C GLY A 162 -10.30 21.58 -4.97
N LEU A 163 -9.01 21.51 -5.30
CA LEU A 163 -8.36 20.29 -5.82
C LEU A 163 -8.10 19.26 -4.73
N VAL A 164 -7.75 19.67 -3.51
CA VAL A 164 -7.61 18.76 -2.35
C VAL A 164 -8.91 18.00 -2.13
N LYS A 165 -10.05 18.70 -2.10
CA LYS A 165 -11.37 18.06 -1.99
C LYS A 165 -11.64 17.05 -3.09
N GLN A 166 -11.25 17.34 -4.33
CA GLN A 166 -11.41 16.41 -5.45
C GLN A 166 -10.52 15.19 -5.31
N VAL A 167 -9.27 15.34 -4.87
CA VAL A 167 -8.36 14.21 -4.62
C VAL A 167 -8.91 13.32 -3.52
N LEU A 168 -9.33 13.89 -2.39
CA LEU A 168 -9.92 13.13 -1.28
C LEU A 168 -11.20 12.38 -1.71
N ALA A 169 -12.04 13.02 -2.53
CA ALA A 169 -13.21 12.37 -3.11
C ALA A 169 -12.83 11.20 -4.03
N GLU A 170 -11.80 11.35 -4.86
CA GLU A 170 -11.33 10.27 -5.74
C GLU A 170 -10.72 9.11 -4.94
N ILE A 171 -9.92 9.39 -3.90
CA ILE A 171 -9.41 8.36 -2.98
C ILE A 171 -10.59 7.60 -2.35
N ARG A 172 -11.62 8.30 -1.87
CA ARG A 172 -12.81 7.68 -1.29
C ARG A 172 -13.57 6.81 -2.30
N LYS A 173 -13.74 7.30 -3.52
CA LYS A 173 -14.39 6.57 -4.62
C LYS A 173 -13.61 5.29 -4.97
N ILE A 174 -12.28 5.37 -5.11
CA ILE A 174 -11.42 4.22 -5.37
C ILE A 174 -11.57 3.19 -4.24
N LYS A 175 -11.44 3.61 -2.97
CA LYS A 175 -11.62 2.72 -1.80
C LYS A 175 -12.98 2.02 -1.82
N ASN A 176 -14.04 2.72 -2.19
CA ASN A 176 -15.39 2.16 -2.29
C ASN A 176 -15.52 1.14 -3.44
N GLN A 177 -14.95 1.44 -4.60
CA GLN A 177 -14.95 0.53 -5.76
C GLN A 177 -14.32 -0.82 -5.44
N TYR A 178 -13.23 -0.82 -4.66
CA TYR A 178 -12.48 -2.03 -4.32
C TYR A 178 -12.84 -2.65 -2.98
N ARG A 179 -13.85 -2.13 -2.27
CA ARG A 179 -14.27 -2.63 -0.94
C ARG A 179 -14.62 -4.13 -0.92
N ARG A 180 -15.07 -4.67 -2.06
CA ARG A 180 -15.43 -6.09 -2.24
C ARG A 180 -14.24 -7.05 -2.26
N PHE A 181 -13.01 -6.57 -2.39
CA PHE A 181 -11.79 -7.39 -2.49
C PHE A 181 -10.93 -7.36 -1.21
N THR A 182 -11.53 -6.99 -0.06
CA THR A 182 -10.81 -6.81 1.21
C THR A 182 -10.67 -8.12 1.98
N THR A 183 -9.82 -9.03 1.51
CA THR A 183 -9.25 -10.09 2.36
C THR A 183 -8.27 -9.46 3.37
N PRO A 184 -8.00 -10.05 4.55
CA PRO A 184 -6.94 -9.59 5.44
C PRO A 184 -5.58 -9.64 4.71
N ALA A 185 -5.19 -8.50 4.16
CA ALA A 185 -4.05 -8.40 3.24
C ALA A 185 -2.71 -8.26 3.97
N GLU A 186 -2.76 -7.87 5.25
CA GLU A 186 -1.59 -7.73 6.10
C GLU A 186 -1.51 -8.91 7.06
N ARG A 187 -0.32 -9.51 7.13
CA ARG A 187 -0.03 -10.41 8.25
C ARG A 187 0.31 -9.54 9.46
N PRO A 188 -0.32 -9.75 10.63
CA PRO A 188 0.07 -9.04 11.83
C PRO A 188 1.54 -9.33 12.11
N VAL A 189 2.36 -8.27 12.13
CA VAL A 189 3.71 -8.35 12.68
C VAL A 189 3.55 -8.19 14.19
N PRO A 190 4.08 -9.08 15.03
CA PRO A 190 4.11 -8.89 16.47
C PRO A 190 5.06 -7.72 16.79
N ILE A 191 4.57 -6.49 16.68
CA ILE A 191 5.28 -5.29 17.13
C ILE A 191 4.85 -5.04 18.59
N GLY A 192 5.14 -6.02 19.44
CA GLY A 192 5.00 -5.91 20.88
C GLY A 192 6.33 -5.51 21.50
N GLY A 193 6.71 -4.24 21.35
CA GLY A 193 7.89 -3.69 22.00
C GLY A 193 8.70 -2.76 21.10
N SER A 194 9.13 -1.63 21.68
CA SER A 194 10.20 -0.78 21.15
C SER A 194 11.34 -1.67 20.61
N VAL A 195 11.80 -1.42 19.38
CA VAL A 195 12.90 -2.19 18.75
C VAL A 195 14.17 -1.93 19.58
N ARG A 196 14.40 -2.73 20.62
CA ARG A 196 15.59 -2.65 21.46
C ARG A 196 16.76 -3.23 20.67
N GLY A 197 17.50 -2.36 20.00
CA GLY A 197 18.69 -2.76 19.25
C GLY A 197 19.60 -1.60 18.89
N VAL A 198 19.58 -0.47 19.60
CA VAL A 198 20.53 0.62 19.37
C VAL A 198 21.61 0.56 20.44
N THR A 199 22.74 -0.04 20.08
CA THR A 199 23.99 0.02 20.84
C THR A 199 24.35 1.50 21.04
N LYS A 200 24.65 1.89 22.29
CA LYS A 200 25.03 3.24 22.67
C LYS A 200 26.44 3.57 22.13
N ASP A 201 26.55 3.89 20.86
CA ASP A 201 27.70 4.61 20.33
C ASP A 201 27.30 6.03 19.94
N LYS A 202 28.12 7.00 20.32
CA LYS A 202 27.88 8.46 20.32
C LYS A 202 27.80 9.11 18.92
N VAL A 203 27.25 8.42 17.94
CA VAL A 203 26.88 9.00 16.63
C VAL A 203 25.39 8.77 16.49
N ILE A 204 24.61 9.81 16.19
CA ILE A 204 23.16 9.68 15.94
C ILE A 204 23.00 8.93 14.61
N HIS A 205 23.16 7.61 14.65
CA HIS A 205 22.88 6.76 13.51
C HIS A 205 21.39 6.48 13.55
N PHE A 206 20.66 7.04 12.58
CA PHE A 206 19.26 6.67 12.40
C PHE A 206 19.18 5.17 12.07
N PRO A 207 18.36 4.39 12.79
CA PRO A 207 18.22 2.96 12.54
C PRO A 207 17.49 2.70 11.22
N ASP A 208 17.81 1.57 10.56
CA ASP A 208 17.04 1.09 9.42
C ASP A 208 15.63 0.66 9.87
N ILE A 209 14.62 1.02 9.08
CA ILE A 209 13.22 0.70 9.33
C ILE A 209 12.76 -0.60 8.64
N ASP A 210 13.58 -1.20 7.79
CA ASP A 210 13.28 -2.50 7.15
C ASP A 210 12.85 -3.61 8.13
N PRO A 211 13.41 -3.73 9.36
CA PRO A 211 13.00 -4.75 10.32
C PRO A 211 11.54 -4.68 10.76
N ILE A 212 10.91 -3.49 10.69
CA ILE A 212 9.49 -3.30 11.04
C ILE A 212 8.57 -3.37 9.81
N ALA A 213 9.10 -3.72 8.63
CA ALA A 213 8.31 -3.76 7.40
C ALA A 213 7.36 -4.97 7.34
N ALA A 214 6.07 -4.69 7.16
CA ALA A 214 5.03 -5.69 6.99
C ALA A 214 4.83 -6.06 5.51
N LYS A 215 4.58 -7.34 5.24
CA LYS A 215 4.20 -7.81 3.90
C LYS A 215 2.71 -7.61 3.68
N VAL A 216 2.36 -6.94 2.58
CA VAL A 216 1.01 -6.80 2.05
C VAL A 216 0.84 -7.77 0.88
N ASN A 217 -0.26 -8.50 0.88
CA ASN A 217 -0.65 -9.40 -0.21
C ASN A 217 -2.16 -9.34 -0.42
N ALA A 218 -2.60 -8.71 -1.51
CA ALA A 218 -3.99 -8.41 -1.79
C ALA A 218 -4.38 -8.72 -3.24
N THR A 219 -5.68 -8.89 -3.44
CA THR A 219 -6.29 -9.07 -4.75
C THR A 219 -6.70 -7.71 -5.32
N ASN A 220 -6.07 -7.31 -6.44
CA ASN A 220 -6.28 -6.08 -7.21
C ASN A 220 -6.00 -4.75 -6.52
N PHE A 221 -6.29 -4.61 -5.24
CA PHE A 221 -6.20 -3.33 -4.54
C PHE A 221 -5.99 -3.52 -3.03
N TYR A 222 -5.26 -2.59 -2.45
CA TYR A 222 -5.07 -2.44 -1.01
C TYR A 222 -5.10 -0.96 -0.65
N SER A 223 -5.67 -0.62 0.51
CA SER A 223 -5.58 0.73 1.06
C SER A 223 -5.47 0.72 2.56
N ARG A 224 -4.68 1.63 3.11
CA ARG A 224 -4.63 1.93 4.54
C ARG A 224 -4.48 3.42 4.75
N THR A 225 -5.13 3.93 5.78
CA THR A 225 -5.05 5.33 6.20
C THR A 225 -4.42 5.34 7.59
N PHE A 226 -3.45 6.24 7.77
CA PHE A 226 -2.82 6.54 9.04
C PHE A 226 -3.16 7.97 9.39
N THR A 227 -3.55 8.17 10.64
CA THR A 227 -3.81 9.48 11.18
C THR A 227 -2.90 9.66 12.37
N ILE A 228 -2.09 10.71 12.31
CA ILE A 228 -1.17 11.09 13.37
C ILE A 228 -1.74 12.35 14.00
N GLU A 229 -1.92 12.31 15.31
CA GLU A 229 -2.23 13.49 16.10
C GLU A 229 -0.90 14.15 16.46
N HIS A 230 -0.53 15.22 15.76
CA HIS A 230 0.69 15.98 15.98
C HIS A 230 0.41 17.09 17.00
N GLN A 231 1.17 17.06 18.10
CA GLN A 231 1.05 17.95 19.26
C GLN A 231 2.31 18.78 19.52
#